data_AF-A0A7C4F3K6-F1
#
_entry.id   AF-A0A7C4F3K6-F1
#
_cell.length_a   1.000
_cell.length_b   1.000
_cell.length_c   1.000
_cell.angle_alpha   90.00
_cell.angle_beta   90.00
_cell.angle_gamma   90.00
#
_symmetry.space_group_name_H-M   'P 1'
#
loop_
_entity.id
_entity.type
_entity.pdbx_description
1 polymer ?
#
loop_
_entity_poly.entity_id
_entity_poly.type
_entity_poly.pdbx_seq_one_letter_code
_entity_poly.pdbx_strand_id
1 'polypeptide(L)'
;MTEKITSLKIDPELWKEVKLLAVKRGVTLKSLVEELLTLEVEGEEFLEGEIRASKELLTALEERRKEGRAPFVIKSKKSAVELVREGRGE
;
A
#
# COMPACT_ATOMS: atom_id res chain seq x y z
N MET A 1 23.37 -6.12 -12.11
CA MET A 1 23.71 -6.47 -10.70
C MET A 1 23.36 -7.94 -10.50
N THR A 2 24.21 -8.72 -9.84
CA THR A 2 23.96 -10.16 -9.61
C THR A 2 22.80 -10.31 -8.64
N GLU A 3 21.69 -10.90 -9.09
CA GLU A 3 20.52 -11.11 -8.24
C GLU A 3 20.84 -12.16 -7.16
N LYS A 4 20.60 -11.81 -5.90
CA LYS A 4 20.71 -12.78 -4.79
C LYS A 4 19.46 -13.66 -4.80
N ILE A 5 19.67 -14.98 -4.86
CA ILE A 5 18.58 -15.95 -4.81
C ILE A 5 18.28 -16.26 -3.35
N THR A 6 17.02 -16.07 -2.95
CA THR A 6 16.51 -16.43 -1.63
C THR A 6 15.39 -17.46 -1.79
N SER A 7 15.46 -18.56 -1.03
CA SER A 7 14.43 -19.60 -1.02
C SER A 7 13.48 -19.37 0.15
N LEU A 8 12.18 -19.31 -0.13
CA LEU A 8 11.11 -19.17 0.87
C LEU A 8 10.19 -20.40 0.83
N LYS A 9 9.79 -20.89 2.00
CA LYS A 9 8.73 -21.90 2.12
C LYS A 9 7.39 -21.17 2.22
N ILE A 10 6.49 -21.46 1.28
CA ILE A 10 5.18 -20.82 1.17
C ILE A 10 4.13 -21.93 1.08
N ASP A 11 2.95 -21.67 1.64
CA ASP A 11 1.80 -22.56 1.48
C ASP A 11 1.49 -22.78 -0.02
N PRO A 12 1.32 -24.04 -0.48
CA PRO A 12 1.11 -24.33 -1.90
C PRO A 12 -0.16 -23.71 -2.51
N GLU A 13 -1.26 -23.64 -1.75
CA GLU A 13 -2.53 -23.10 -2.23
C GLU A 13 -2.43 -21.58 -2.36
N LEU A 14 -1.88 -20.90 -1.35
CA LEU A 14 -1.58 -19.47 -1.43
C LEU A 14 -0.66 -19.16 -2.63
N TRP A 15 0.37 -19.98 -2.86
CA TRP A 15 1.30 -19.77 -3.97
C TRP A 15 0.62 -19.87 -5.33
N LYS A 16 -0.37 -20.75 -5.46
CA LYS A 16 -1.20 -20.89 -6.67
C LYS A 16 -2.08 -19.65 -6.87
N GLU A 17 -2.72 -19.17 -5.82
CA GLU A 17 -3.53 -17.95 -5.88
C GLU A 17 -2.72 -16.72 -6.27
N VAL A 18 -1.52 -16.55 -5.70
CA VAL A 18 -0.63 -15.42 -6.01
C VAL A 18 -0.20 -15.46 -7.48
N LYS A 19 0.08 -16.65 -8.04
CA LYS A 19 0.39 -16.81 -9.47
C LYS A 19 -0.78 -16.36 -10.35
N LEU A 20 -2.00 -16.75 -10.00
CA LEU A 20 -3.20 -16.32 -10.73
C LEU A 20 -3.38 -14.80 -10.63
N LEU A 21 -3.10 -14.21 -9.47
CA LEU A 21 -3.16 -12.76 -9.28
C LEU A 21 -2.13 -12.03 -10.16
N ALA A 22 -0.90 -12.53 -10.25
CA ALA A 22 0.14 -11.96 -11.12
C ALA A 22 -0.30 -11.97 -12.59
N VAL A 23 -0.87 -13.08 -13.07
CA VAL A 23 -1.41 -13.20 -14.43
C VAL A 23 -2.55 -12.20 -14.65
N LYS A 24 -3.50 -12.09 -13.72
CA LYS A 24 -4.62 -11.15 -13.81
C LYS A 24 -4.16 -9.69 -13.88
N ARG A 25 -3.07 -9.36 -13.18
CA ARG A 25 -2.48 -8.02 -13.16
C ARG A 25 -1.52 -7.75 -14.31
N GLY A 26 -1.20 -8.75 -15.14
CA GLY A 26 -0.24 -8.62 -16.23
C GLY A 26 1.20 -8.37 -15.77
N VAL A 27 1.55 -8.79 -14.54
CA VAL A 27 2.88 -8.61 -13.95
C VAL A 27 3.57 -9.95 -13.68
N THR A 28 4.89 -9.93 -13.53
CA THR A 28 5.61 -11.14 -13.14
C THR A 28 5.39 -11.44 -11.66
N LEU A 29 5.45 -12.72 -11.29
CA LEU A 29 5.34 -13.16 -9.90
C LEU A 29 6.41 -12.53 -9.01
N LYS A 30 7.64 -12.40 -9.54
CA LYS A 30 8.75 -11.75 -8.86
C LYS A 30 8.43 -10.30 -8.57
N SER A 31 8.04 -9.53 -9.59
CA SER A 31 7.70 -8.11 -9.44
C SER A 31 6.56 -7.90 -8.44
N LEU A 32 5.54 -8.77 -8.47
CA LEU A 32 4.44 -8.72 -7.51
C LEU A 32 4.92 -8.92 -6.06
N VAL A 33 5.80 -9.91 -5.84
CA VAL A 33 6.35 -10.18 -4.50
C VAL A 33 7.26 -9.04 -4.04
N GLU A 34 8.14 -8.54 -4.92
CA GLU A 34 9.01 -7.40 -4.62
C GLU A 34 8.19 -6.14 -4.28
N GLU A 35 7.18 -5.82 -5.08
CA GLU A 35 6.28 -4.68 -4.83
C GLU A 35 5.58 -4.80 -3.46
N LEU A 36 5.04 -5.97 -3.14
CA LEU A 36 4.37 -6.19 -1.85
C LEU A 36 5.33 -6.06 -0.67
N LEU A 37 6.54 -6.62 -0.78
CA LEU A 37 7.56 -6.50 0.26
C LEU A 37 8.03 -5.05 0.42
N THR A 38 8.23 -4.33 -0.68
CA THR A 38 8.58 -2.90 -0.65
C THR A 38 7.50 -2.09 0.04
N LEU A 39 6.23 -2.28 -0.34
CA LEU A 39 5.11 -1.56 0.26
C LEU A 39 4.96 -1.83 1.76
N GLU A 40 5.23 -3.06 2.20
CA GLU A 40 5.20 -3.41 3.62
C GLU A 40 6.33 -2.72 4.39
N VAL A 41 7.55 -2.73 3.85
CA VAL A 41 8.73 -2.09 4.48
C VAL A 41 8.57 -0.57 4.51
N GLU A 42 8.24 0.04 3.37
CA GLU A 42 7.99 1.48 3.27
C GLU A 42 6.80 1.90 4.15
N GLY A 43 5.77 1.06 4.22
CA GLY A 43 4.63 1.25 5.09
C GLY A 43 5.05 1.30 6.56
N GLU A 44 5.86 0.36 7.01
CA GLU A 44 6.38 0.35 8.39
C GLU A 44 7.27 1.57 8.68
N GLU A 45 8.17 1.92 7.76
CA GLU A 45 9.08 3.08 7.90
C GLU A 45 8.31 4.41 7.93
N PHE A 46 7.30 4.56 7.08
CA PHE A 46 6.49 5.79 7.02
C PHE A 46 5.55 5.93 8.22
N LEU A 47 5.16 4.82 8.84
CA LEU A 47 4.16 4.81 9.90
C LEU A 47 4.74 4.79 11.32
N GLU A 48 6.07 4.70 11.50
CA GLU A 48 6.76 4.68 12.81
C GLU A 48 6.01 3.85 13.88
N GLY A 49 5.45 2.71 13.48
CA GLY A 49 4.62 1.87 14.34
C GLY A 49 3.17 2.34 14.50
N GLU A 50 2.25 1.47 14.05
CA GLU A 50 0.81 1.47 14.33
C GLU A 50 -0.09 2.47 13.57
N ILE A 51 -0.53 2.06 12.38
CA ILE A 51 -1.96 2.20 12.04
C ILE A 51 -2.60 0.83 12.00
N ARG A 52 -2.92 0.29 13.17
CA ARG A 52 -4.00 -0.70 13.28
C ARG A 52 -5.32 0.06 13.13
N ALA A 53 -5.74 0.32 11.89
CA ALA A 53 -7.10 0.77 11.66
C ALA A 53 -8.03 -0.37 12.10
N SER A 54 -8.69 -0.18 13.24
CA SER A 54 -9.63 -1.17 13.73
C SER A 54 -10.77 -1.35 12.72
N LYS A 55 -11.36 -2.55 12.67
CA LYS A 55 -12.47 -2.84 11.75
C LYS A 55 -13.63 -1.87 11.99
N GLU A 56 -13.82 -1.47 13.24
CA GLU A 56 -14.80 -0.47 13.68
C GLU A 56 -14.49 0.92 13.09
N LEU A 57 -13.21 1.32 13.09
CA LEU A 57 -12.78 2.59 12.48
C LEU A 57 -13.03 2.59 10.97
N LEU A 58 -12.68 1.50 10.28
CA LEU A 58 -12.93 1.37 8.83
C LEU A 58 -14.42 1.45 8.51
N THR A 59 -15.26 0.80 9.31
CA THR A 59 -16.72 0.82 9.14
C THR A 59 -17.27 2.23 9.31
N ALA A 60 -16.82 2.97 10.33
CA ALA A 60 -17.23 4.36 10.55
C ALA A 60 -16.80 5.31 9.41
N LEU A 61 -15.63 5.06 8.79
CA LEU A 61 -15.17 5.82 7.63
C LEU A 61 -16.03 5.52 6.39
N GLU A 62 -16.43 4.26 6.18
CA GLU A 62 -17.34 3.87 5.10
C GLU A 62 -18.74 4.49 5.24
N GLU A 63 -19.29 4.51 6.45
CA GLU A 63 -20.58 5.15 6.74
C GLU A 63 -20.54 6.64 6.45
N ARG A 64 -19.50 7.36 6.89
CA ARG A 64 -19.32 8.78 6.56
C ARG A 64 -19.29 9.02 5.05
N ARG A 65 -18.63 8.13 4.30
CA ARG A 65 -18.59 8.23 2.83
C ARG A 65 -19.98 8.01 2.21
N LYS A 66 -20.78 7.07 2.73
CA LYS A 66 -22.17 6.84 2.28
C LYS A 66 -23.07 8.05 2.56
N GLU A 67 -22.82 8.78 3.63
CA GLU A 67 -23.50 10.03 3.97
C GLU A 67 -23.04 11.25 3.14
N GLY A 68 -22.12 11.06 2.18
CA GLY A 68 -21.56 12.14 1.36
C GLY A 68 -20.56 13.02 2.11
N ARG A 69 -20.09 12.60 3.29
CA ARG A 69 -19.08 13.32 4.08
C ARG A 69 -17.68 12.79 3.75
N ALA A 70 -16.69 13.66 3.84
CA ALA A 70 -15.29 13.26 3.66
C ALA A 70 -14.87 12.33 4.82
N PRO A 71 -14.41 11.09 4.53
CA PRO A 71 -14.10 10.11 5.57
C PRO A 71 -12.88 10.54 6.41
N PHE A 72 -11.91 11.22 5.80
CA PHE A 72 -10.75 11.78 6.46
C PHE A 72 -10.34 13.10 5.83
N VAL A 73 -9.54 13.88 6.55
CA VAL A 73 -8.96 15.14 6.07
C VAL A 73 -7.46 15.02 6.18
N ILE A 74 -6.77 15.13 5.05
CA ILE A 74 -5.30 15.18 5.03
C ILE A 74 -4.90 16.53 5.60
N LYS A 75 -4.27 16.51 6.78
CA LYS A 75 -3.68 17.71 7.38
C LYS A 75 -2.21 17.79 6.97
N SER A 76 -1.87 18.83 6.22
CA SER A 76 -0.47 19.16 5.90
C SER A 76 -0.10 20.49 6.56
N LYS A 77 1.18 20.63 6.95
CA LYS A 77 1.74 21.92 7.37
C LYS A 77 1.90 22.88 6.18
N LYS A 78 2.01 22.33 4.97
CA LYS A 78 2.12 23.07 3.71
C LYS A 78 0.75 23.20 3.06
N SER A 79 0.49 24.35 2.46
CA SER A 79 -0.69 24.59 1.63
C SER A 79 -0.68 23.68 0.40
N ALA A 80 -1.87 23.44 -0.16
CA ALA A 80 -2.02 22.66 -1.39
C ALA A 80 -1.19 23.23 -2.55
N VAL A 81 -0.99 24.55 -2.59
CA VAL A 81 -0.19 25.22 -3.61
C VAL A 81 1.31 24.93 -3.44
N GLU A 82 1.82 24.97 -2.22
CA GLU A 82 3.23 24.67 -1.93
C GLU A 82 3.58 23.22 -2.28
N LEU A 83 2.69 22.27 -1.94
CA LEU A 83 2.87 20.86 -2.29
C LEU A 83 2.93 20.64 -3.80
N VAL A 84 2.13 21.37 -4.58
CA VAL A 84 2.13 21.29 -6.04
C VAL A 84 3.39 21.90 -6.66
N ARG A 85 3.91 22.99 -6.09
CA ARG A 85 5.15 23.64 -6.56
C ARG A 85 6.37 22.74 -6.33
N GLU A 86 6.50 22.17 -5.13
CA GLU A 86 7.59 21.23 -4.82
C GLU A 86 7.60 20.03 -5.74
N GLY A 87 6.43 19.45 -6.04
CA GLY A 87 6.30 18.34 -6.98
C GLY A 87 6.64 18.69 -8.44
N ARG A 88 6.57 19.98 -8.80
CA ARG A 88 6.95 20.49 -10.13
C ARG A 88 8.41 20.95 -10.20
N GLY A 89 9.09 21.04 -9.06
CA GLY A 89 10.46 21.57 -8.97
C GLY A 89 10.55 23.10 -9.10
N GLU A 90 9.46 23.82 -8.81
CA GLU A 90 9.43 25.30 -8.73
C GLU A 90 9.62 25.77 -7.27
#